data_AF-A0A6F9CQ43-F1
#
_entry.id   AF-A0A6F9CQ43-F1
#
_cell.length_a   1.000
_cell.length_b   1.000
_cell.length_c   1.000
_cell.angle_alpha   90.00
_cell.angle_beta   90.00
_cell.angle_gamma   90.00
#
_symmetry.space_group_name_H-M   'P 1'
#
loop_
_entity.id
_entity.type
_entity.pdbx_description
1 polymer ?
#
loop_
_entity_poly.entity_id
_entity_poly.type
_entity_poly.pdbx_seq_one_letter_code
_entity_poly.pdbx_strand_id
1 'polypeptide(L)' 'VWDLRQNKMIYSMHGHGDSLTGLCLSSEGSYLLSNSMDNTVRIWDVRPFAPKERCVKIFQGNIHNFEK' A
#
# COMPACT_ATOMS: atom_id res chain seq x y z
N VAL A 1 5.07 0.13 -7.73
CA VAL A 1 4.36 -0.71 -8.71
C VAL A 1 5.10 -0.67 -10.03
N TRP A 2 5.29 -1.83 -10.65
CA TRP A 2 6.06 -2.01 -11.86
C TRP A 2 5.14 -2.40 -13.02
N ASP A 3 5.32 -1.75 -14.17
CA ASP A 3 4.75 -2.21 -15.43
C ASP A 3 5.71 -3.23 -16.02
N LEU A 4 5.26 -4.49 -16.12
CA LEU A 4 6.07 -5.55 -16.72
C LEU A 4 6.18 -5.42 -18.24
N ARG A 5 5.25 -4.73 -18.90
CA ARG A 5 5.29 -4.52 -20.36
C ARG A 5 6.31 -3.46 -20.74
N GLN A 6 6.39 -2.40 -19.94
CA GLN A 6 7.37 -1.33 -20.14
C GLN A 6 8.67 -1.56 -19.36
N ASN A 7 8.71 -2.62 -18.55
CA ASN A 7 9.77 -2.93 -17.59
C ASN A 7 10.20 -1.71 -16.76
N LYS A 8 9.23 -0.90 -16.34
CA LYS A 8 9.46 0.39 -15.70
C LYS A 8 8.65 0.50 -14.42
N MET A 9 9.25 1.13 -13.42
CA MET A 9 8.53 1.53 -12.21
C MET A 9 7.54 2.65 -12.57
N ILE A 10 6.24 2.38 -12.42
CA ILE A 10 5.19 3.35 -12.73
C ILE A 10 5.08 4.37 -11.58
N TYR A 11 5.09 3.88 -10.34
CA TYR A 11 4.97 4.72 -9.15
C TYR A 11 5.53 4.07 -7.90
N SER A 12 5.99 4.93 -6.99
CA SER A 12 6.38 4.61 -5.63
C SER A 12 5.30 5.09 -4.67
N MET A 13 4.94 4.27 -3.69
CA MET A 13 3.98 4.64 -2.66
C MET A 13 4.79 5.00 -1.41
N HIS A 14 4.93 6.29 -1.14
CA HIS A 14 5.60 6.81 0.05
C HIS A 14 4.56 7.15 1.10
N GLY A 15 4.80 6.76 2.35
CA GLY A 15 3.90 7.10 3.46
C GLY A 15 4.02 6.17 4.66
N HIS A 16 4.47 4.94 4.48
CA HIS A 16 4.79 4.09 5.61
C HIS A 16 6.10 4.53 6.29
N GLY A 17 6.06 4.61 7.61
CA GLY A 17 7.19 5.01 8.45
C GLY A 17 8.12 3.85 8.83
N ASP A 18 7.67 2.62 8.59
CA ASP A 18 8.40 1.40 8.94
C ASP A 18 8.13 0.28 7.91
N SER A 19 8.79 -0.85 8.11
CA SER A 19 8.77 -2.06 7.31
C SER A 19 7.34 -2.54 7.07
N LEU A 20 7.06 -2.83 5.80
CA LEU A 20 5.81 -3.47 5.39
C LEU A 20 5.83 -4.94 5.83
N THR A 21 4.78 -5.36 6.53
CA THR A 21 4.60 -6.76 6.96
C THR A 21 3.70 -7.55 6.04
N GLY A 22 2.84 -6.87 5.28
CA GLY A 22 1.90 -7.54 4.39
C GLY A 22 1.35 -6.64 3.29
N LEU A 23 1.00 -7.26 2.17
CA LEU A 23 0.35 -6.63 1.03
C LEU A 23 -0.78 -7.54 0.56
N CYS A 24 -1.96 -6.97 0.30
CA CYS A 24 -3.11 -7.70 -0.22
C CYS A 24 -3.79 -6.89 -1.32
N LEU A 25 -4.11 -7.53 -2.44
CA LEU A 25 -4.90 -6.91 -3.50
C LEU A 25 -6.36 -7.24 -3.31
N SER A 26 -7.21 -6.27 -3.63
CA SER A 26 -8.64 -6.51 -3.74
C SER A 26 -8.92 -7.33 -5.01
N SER A 27 -10.00 -8.13 -4.98
CA SER A 27 -10.33 -9.12 -6.00
C SER A 27 -10.63 -8.54 -7.39
N GLU A 28 -10.98 -7.26 -7.44
CA GLU A 28 -11.22 -6.47 -8.65
C GLU A 28 -9.95 -5.83 -9.25
N GLY A 29 -8.78 -5.95 -8.60
CA GLY A 29 -7.56 -5.22 -8.94
C GLY A 29 -7.60 -3.69 -8.82
N SER A 30 -8.57 -3.11 -8.10
CA SER A 30 -8.71 -1.64 -7.98
C SER A 30 -8.01 -1.06 -6.75
N TYR A 31 -7.96 -1.82 -5.66
CA TYR A 31 -7.33 -1.37 -4.41
C TYR A 31 -6.22 -2.32 -3.94
N LEU A 32 -5.20 -1.73 -3.35
CA LEU A 32 -4.12 -2.43 -2.66
C LEU A 32 -4.14 -2.06 -1.18
N LEU A 33 -4.15 -3.06 -0.31
CA LEU A 33 -3.96 -2.94 1.12
C LEU A 33 -2.49 -3.16 1.45
N SER A 34 -1.92 -2.28 2.26
CA SER A 34 -0.59 -2.45 2.84
C SER A 34 -0.64 -2.35 4.35
N ASN A 35 0.02 -3.29 5.02
CA ASN A 35 0.20 -3.30 6.47
C ASN A 35 1.67 -3.03 6.79
N SER A 36 1.92 -2.18 7.79
CA SER A 36 3.27 -1.82 8.22
C SER A 36 3.42 -1.94 9.73
N MET A 37 4.67 -2.14 10.15
CA MET A 37 5.10 -2.06 11.56
C MET A 37 4.91 -0.66 12.16
N ASP A 38 4.63 0.36 11.35
CA ASP A 38 4.29 1.71 11.80
C ASP A 38 2.89 1.81 12.46
N ASN A 39 2.25 0.67 12.73
CA ASN A 39 0.91 0.55 13.29
C ASN A 39 -0.21 1.14 12.40
N THR A 40 0.08 1.33 11.10
CA THR A 40 -0.89 1.79 10.12
C THR A 40 -1.14 0.76 9.03
N VAL A 41 -2.39 0.71 8.59
CA VAL A 41 -2.78 0.07 7.34
C VAL A 41 -3.21 1.13 6.37
N ARG A 42 -2.70 1.08 5.14
CA ARG A 42 -3.04 2.03 4.10
C ARG A 42 -3.74 1.33 2.95
N ILE A 43 -4.73 1.99 2.39
CA ILE A 43 -5.39 1.58 1.16
C ILE A 43 -4.92 2.49 0.04
N TRP A 44 -4.46 1.88 -1.03
CA TRP A 44 -3.95 2.56 -2.22
C TRP A 44 -4.85 2.28 -3.42
N ASP A 45 -5.14 3.32 -4.18
CA ASP A 45 -5.78 3.19 -5.48
C ASP A 45 -4.74 2.84 -6.55
N VAL A 46 -4.84 1.62 -7.08
CA VAL A 46 -3.91 1.09 -8.10
C VAL A 46 -4.47 1.21 -9.51
N ARG A 47 -5.61 1.87 -9.70
CA ARG A 47 -6.19 2.05 -11.03
C ARG A 47 -5.30 2.90 -11.93
N PRO A 48 -5.35 2.69 -13.26
CA PRO A 48 -4.57 3.47 -14.22
C PRO A 48 -4.83 4.98 -14.12
N PHE A 49 -6.08 5.35 -13.85
CA PHE A 49 -6.55 6.74 -13.79
C PHE A 49 -6.62 7.31 -12.36
N ALA A 50 -5.88 6.75 -11.41
CA ALA A 50 -5.90 7.24 -10.04
C ALA A 50 -5.17 8.60 -9.91
N PRO A 51 -5.56 9.45 -8.94
CA PRO A 51 -4.88 10.71 -8.63
C PRO A 51 -3.40 10.50 -8.24
N LYS A 52 -2.59 11.58 -8.32
CA LYS A 52 -1.17 11.57 -7.90
C LYS A 52 -1.01 11.08 -6.46
N GLU A 53 -1.90 11.51 -5.57
CA GLU A 53 -2.01 10.97 -4.22
C GLU A 53 -2.90 9.73 -4.24
N ARG A 54 -2.27 8.56 -4.20
CA ARG A 54 -2.97 7.27 -4.31
C ARG A 54 -3.44 6.72 -2.96
N CYS A 55 -3.03 7.31 -1.84
CA CYS A 55 -3.45 6.89 -0.51
C CYS A 55 -4.90 7.30 -0.29
N VAL A 56 -5.82 6.34 -0.38
CA VAL A 56 -7.26 6.60 -0.25
C VAL A 56 -7.65 6.71 1.22
N LYS A 57 -7.12 5.80 2.04
CA LYS A 57 -7.43 5.75 3.48
C LYS A 57 -6.22 5.27 4.27
N ILE A 58 -6.12 5.79 5.48
CA ILE A 58 -5.17 5.37 6.49
C ILE A 58 -6.00 4.87 7.68
N PHE A 59 -5.77 3.62 8.04
CA PHE A 59 -6.32 2.99 9.23
C PHE A 59 -5.22 2.95 10.28
N GLN A 60 -5.56 3.38 11.48
CA GLN A 60 -4.67 3.39 12.64
C GLN A 60 -5.33 2.59 13.76
N GLY A 61 -4.51 2.04 14.66
CA GLY A 61 -4.98 1.18 15.74
C GLY A 61 -4.63 -0.30 15.55
N ASN A 62 -3.91 -0.65 14.48
CA ASN A 62 -3.26 -1.94 14.41
C ASN A 62 -2.08 -1.95 15.37
N ILE A 63 -2.15 -2.82 16.36
CA ILE A 63 -1.06 -3.01 17.31
C ILE A 63 -0.26 -4.19 16.79
N HIS A 64 0.92 -3.92 16.24
CA HIS A 64 1.89 -4.99 16.05
C HIS A 64 2.45 -5.37 17.43
N ASN A 65 1.82 -6.36 18.06
CA ASN A 65 2.41 -7.06 19.20
C ASN A 65 3.58 -7.90 18.68
N PHE A 66 4.69 -7.24 18.34
CA PHE A 66 5.98 -7.90 18.37
C PHE A 66 6.37 -8.03 19.85
N GLU A 67 5.75 -8.99 20.54
CA GLU A 67 6.38 -9.56 21.72
C GLU A 67 7.66 -10.25 21.24
N LYS A 68 8.79 -9.76 21.74
CA LYS A 68 10.11 -10.28 21.45
C LYS A 68 10.58 -11.10 22.65
#